data_AF-A0A2G9UZ53-F1
#
_entry.id   AF-A0A2G9UZ53-F1
#
_cell.length_a   1.000
_cell.length_b   1.000
_cell.length_c   1.000
_cell.angle_alpha   90.00
_cell.angle_beta   90.00
_cell.angle_gamma   90.00
#
_symmetry.space_group_name_H-M   'P 1'
#
loop_
_entity.id
_entity.type
_entity.pdbx_description
1 polymer ?
#
loop_
_entity_poly.entity_id
_entity_poly.type
_entity_poly.pdbx_seq_one_letter_code
_entity_poly.pdbx_strand_id
1 'polypeptide(L)'
;MQESLQLFRQVINNKYFVNTSVILFLNKKDLFEKKIGHGKSLRIAFPSYKGGENYDEASKYIEAQFIAANDNREKSIYTHLTCATDTQQVQFVLDSVLDTILSSKLKGCGLY
;
A
#
# COMPACT_ATOMS: atom_id res chain seq x y z
N MET A 1 4.07 -12.79 3.28
CA MET A 1 3.17 -12.08 2.34
C MET A 1 1.71 -12.44 2.61
N GLN A 2 1.32 -13.72 2.61
CA GLN A 2 -0.06 -14.13 2.88
C GLN A 2 -0.57 -13.66 4.25
N GLU A 3 0.22 -13.82 5.32
CA GLU A 3 -0.14 -13.33 6.67
C GLU A 3 -0.34 -11.82 6.71
N SER A 4 0.55 -11.04 6.09
CA SER A 4 0.44 -9.57 6.03
C SER A 4 -0.83 -9.13 5.28
N LEU A 5 -1.20 -9.83 4.20
CA LEU A 5 -2.43 -9.56 3.46
C LEU A 5 -3.68 -9.90 4.28
N GLN A 6 -3.66 -11.01 5.01
CA GLN A 6 -4.75 -11.40 5.89
C GLN A 6 -4.95 -10.41 7.04
N LEU A 7 -3.87 -9.98 7.69
CA LEU A 7 -3.91 -8.96 8.73
C LEU A 7 -4.42 -7.63 8.18
N PHE A 8 -3.92 -7.21 7.01
CA PHE A 8 -4.41 -6.00 6.36
C PHE A 8 -5.91 -6.08 6.07
N ARG A 9 -6.40 -7.20 5.53
CA ARG A 9 -7.83 -7.44 5.28
C ARG A 9 -8.67 -7.30 6.55
N GLN A 10 -8.19 -7.82 7.69
CA GLN A 10 -8.90 -7.70 8.96
C GLN A 10 -8.95 -6.26 9.47
N VAL A 11 -7.86 -5.50 9.32
CA VAL A 11 -7.78 -4.10 9.77
C VAL A 11 -8.61 -3.19 8.87
N ILE A 12 -8.45 -3.31 7.54
CA ILE A 12 -9.09 -2.41 6.57
C ILE A 12 -10.61 -2.57 6.55
N ASN A 13 -11.13 -3.77 6.80
CA ASN A 13 -12.57 -4.06 6.81
C ASN A 13 -13.18 -4.02 8.22
N ASN A 14 -12.44 -3.59 9.24
CA ASN A 14 -12.96 -3.48 10.58
C ASN A 14 -14.03 -2.36 10.65
N LYS A 15 -15.18 -2.67 11.24
CA LYS A 15 -16.30 -1.73 11.45
C LYS A 15 -15.90 -0.42 12.15
N TYR A 16 -14.86 -0.44 12.98
CA TYR A 16 -14.36 0.74 13.68
C TYR A 16 -13.54 1.68 12.78
N PHE A 17 -13.04 1.20 11.64
CA PHE A 17 -12.21 1.96 10.72
C PHE A 17 -12.91 2.30 9.40
N VAL A 18 -14.24 2.11 9.27
CA VAL A 18 -14.98 2.28 8.00
C VAL A 18 -14.74 3.66 7.36
N ASN A 19 -14.77 4.72 8.18
CA ASN A 19 -14.63 6.13 7.73
C ASN A 19 -13.19 6.66 7.93
N THR A 20 -12.21 5.79 8.08
CA THR A 20 -10.81 6.15 8.34
C THR A 20 -9.97 5.94 7.10
N SER A 21 -9.28 6.99 6.65
CA SER A 21 -8.28 6.87 5.57
C SER A 21 -7.11 6.01 6.04
N VAL A 22 -6.55 5.20 5.15
CA VAL A 22 -5.42 4.31 5.47
C VAL A 22 -4.21 4.63 4.62
N ILE A 23 -3.05 4.70 5.26
CA ILE A 23 -1.75 4.81 4.60
C ILE A 23 -1.08 3.44 4.68
N LEU A 24 -0.82 2.82 3.53
CA LEU A 24 -0.20 1.52 3.39
C LEU A 24 1.26 1.68 2.99
N PHE A 25 2.17 1.26 3.88
CA PHE A 25 3.60 1.22 3.59
C PHE A 25 4.03 -0.20 3.18
N LEU A 26 4.39 -0.37 1.91
CA LEU A 26 5.05 -1.55 1.38
C LEU A 26 6.56 -1.39 1.56
N ASN A 27 7.04 -1.78 2.73
CA ASN A 27 8.45 -1.66 3.10
C ASN A 27 9.33 -2.76 2.46
N LYS A 28 10.65 -2.55 2.45
CA LYS A 28 11.71 -3.42 1.91
C LYS A 28 11.75 -3.47 0.38
N LYS A 29 11.47 -2.34 -0.28
CA LYS A 29 11.61 -2.17 -1.73
C LYS A 29 12.98 -2.63 -2.24
N ASP A 30 14.05 -2.27 -1.53
CA ASP A 30 15.44 -2.61 -1.85
C ASP A 30 15.69 -4.12 -1.90
N LEU A 31 15.20 -4.84 -0.89
CA LEU A 31 15.34 -6.29 -0.80
C LEU A 31 14.47 -6.99 -1.85
N PHE A 32 13.30 -6.42 -2.14
CA PHE A 32 12.41 -6.94 -3.16
C PHE A 32 13.02 -6.83 -4.55
N GLU A 33 13.55 -5.66 -4.91
CA GLU A 33 14.24 -5.41 -6.18
C GLU A 33 15.43 -6.35 -6.38
N LYS A 34 16.27 -6.51 -5.35
CA LYS A 34 17.40 -7.47 -5.38
C LYS A 34 16.93 -8.92 -5.59
N LYS A 35 15.84 -9.34 -4.96
CA LYS A 35 15.32 -10.71 -5.09
C LYS A 35 14.77 -10.97 -6.48
N ILE A 36 14.01 -10.03 -7.04
CA ILE A 36 13.50 -10.11 -8.40
C ILE A 36 14.67 -10.10 -9.40
N GLY A 37 15.66 -9.22 -9.22
CA GLY A 37 16.87 -9.15 -10.05
C GLY A 37 17.73 -10.42 -10.04
N HIS A 38 17.71 -11.19 -8.94
CA HIS A 38 18.33 -12.51 -8.87
C HIS A 38 17.46 -13.65 -9.43
N GLY A 39 16.39 -13.33 -10.17
CA GLY A 39 15.52 -14.31 -10.81
C GLY A 39 14.56 -15.03 -9.86
N LYS A 40 14.32 -14.51 -8.64
CA LYS A 40 13.25 -15.07 -7.80
C LYS A 40 11.89 -14.62 -8.30
N SER A 41 11.08 -15.57 -8.72
CA SER A 41 9.72 -15.31 -9.19
C SER A 41 8.77 -14.91 -8.07
N LEU A 42 7.89 -13.94 -8.33
CA LEU A 42 6.79 -13.58 -7.43
C LEU A 42 5.80 -14.74 -7.21
N ARG A 43 5.78 -15.70 -8.15
CA ARG A 43 4.92 -16.90 -8.11
C ARG A 43 5.10 -17.76 -6.86
N ILE A 44 6.26 -17.68 -6.21
CA ILE A 44 6.53 -18.37 -4.94
C ILE A 44 5.57 -17.90 -3.84
N ALA A 45 5.27 -16.60 -3.81
CA ALA A 45 4.36 -16.01 -2.83
C ALA A 45 2.91 -15.93 -3.36
N PHE A 46 2.75 -15.82 -4.68
CA PHE A 46 1.47 -15.66 -5.36
C PHE A 46 1.38 -16.60 -6.56
N PRO A 47 0.96 -17.87 -6.39
CA PRO A 47 0.94 -18.86 -7.47
C PRO A 47 0.11 -18.44 -8.69
N SER A 48 -0.92 -17.62 -8.48
CA SER A 48 -1.80 -17.08 -9.53
C SER A 48 -1.19 -15.91 -10.31
N TYR A 49 0.03 -15.46 -9.97
CA TYR A 49 0.70 -14.35 -10.65
C TYR A 49 1.11 -14.73 -12.07
N LYS A 50 0.52 -14.04 -13.06
CA LYS A 50 0.77 -14.24 -14.49
C LYS A 50 1.57 -13.11 -15.15
N GLY A 51 1.93 -12.07 -14.40
CA GLY A 51 2.72 -10.95 -14.93
C GLY A 51 4.20 -11.31 -15.14
N GLY A 52 4.97 -10.32 -15.63
CA GLY A 52 6.40 -10.47 -15.87
C GLY A 52 7.24 -10.55 -14.59
N GLU A 53 8.47 -11.04 -14.72
CA GLU A 53 9.42 -11.18 -13.60
C GLU A 53 10.23 -9.89 -13.37
N ASN A 54 9.61 -8.74 -13.65
CA ASN A 54 10.20 -7.43 -13.51
C ASN A 54 9.71 -6.77 -12.22
N TYR A 55 10.55 -5.95 -11.58
CA TYR A 55 10.22 -5.28 -10.32
C TYR A 55 8.93 -4.43 -10.43
N ASP A 56 8.75 -3.70 -11.53
CA ASP A 56 7.60 -2.81 -11.73
C ASP A 56 6.27 -3.58 -11.73
N GLU A 57 6.15 -4.61 -12.57
CA GLU A 57 4.94 -5.44 -12.64
C GLU A 57 4.67 -6.19 -11.34
N ALA A 58 5.73 -6.73 -10.73
CA ALA A 58 5.63 -7.47 -9.48
C ALA A 58 5.18 -6.56 -8.33
N SER A 59 5.67 -5.31 -8.27
CA SER A 59 5.28 -4.33 -7.25
C SER A 59 3.83 -3.90 -7.44
N LYS A 60 3.42 -3.59 -8.67
CA LYS A 60 2.03 -3.24 -9.02
C LYS A 60 1.06 -4.35 -8.67
N TYR A 61 1.45 -5.61 -8.89
CA TYR A 61 0.62 -6.74 -8.51
C TYR A 61 0.46 -6.85 -6.99
N ILE A 62 1.54 -6.70 -6.22
CA ILE A 62 1.45 -6.71 -4.75
C ILE A 62 0.52 -5.60 -4.28
N GLU A 63 0.72 -4.37 -4.77
CA GLU A 63 -0.15 -3.23 -4.46
C GLU A 63 -1.64 -3.53 -4.77
N ALA A 64 -1.92 -4.05 -5.96
CA ALA A 64 -3.27 -4.43 -6.37
C ALA A 64 -3.89 -5.48 -5.44
N GLN A 65 -3.11 -6.45 -4.94
CA GLN A 65 -3.60 -7.44 -3.98
C GLN A 65 -4.03 -6.80 -2.65
N PHE A 66 -3.26 -5.82 -2.15
CA PHE A 66 -3.62 -5.10 -0.92
C PHE A 66 -4.84 -4.20 -1.13
N ILE A 67 -4.93 -3.49 -2.26
CA ILE A 67 -6.10 -2.66 -2.58
C ILE A 67 -7.34 -3.53 -2.72
N ALA A 68 -7.24 -4.69 -3.39
CA ALA A 68 -8.34 -5.63 -3.56
C ALA A 68 -8.81 -6.31 -2.26
N ALA A 69 -8.01 -6.25 -1.19
CA ALA A 69 -8.41 -6.75 0.12
C ALA A 69 -9.41 -5.83 0.84
N ASN A 70 -9.61 -4.61 0.34
CA ASN A 70 -10.58 -3.67 0.86
C ASN A 70 -11.97 -3.88 0.22
N ASP A 71 -12.97 -4.17 1.05
CA ASP A 71 -14.34 -4.38 0.60
C ASP A 71 -15.12 -3.05 0.43
N ASN A 72 -14.60 -1.93 0.98
CA ASN A 72 -15.22 -0.60 0.85
C ASN A 72 -14.51 0.29 -0.18
N ARG A 73 -15.07 0.42 -1.39
CA ARG A 73 -14.49 1.24 -2.48
C ARG A 73 -14.43 2.74 -2.21
N GLU A 74 -15.21 3.26 -1.27
CA GLU A 74 -15.20 4.69 -0.92
C GLU A 74 -14.05 5.05 0.03
N LYS A 75 -13.36 4.03 0.58
CA LYS A 75 -12.27 4.22 1.51
C LYS A 75 -10.99 4.62 0.80
N SER A 76 -10.42 5.76 1.19
CA SER A 76 -9.14 6.22 0.67
C SER A 76 -7.98 5.40 1.23
N ILE A 77 -7.26 4.70 0.33
CA ILE A 77 -6.04 3.94 0.64
C ILE A 77 -4.89 4.56 -0.15
N TYR A 78 -3.89 5.07 0.56
CA TYR A 78 -2.69 5.66 -0.01
C TYR A 78 -1.54 4.67 0.13
N THR A 79 -1.07 4.11 -0.99
CA THR A 79 -0.01 3.09 -0.98
C THR A 79 1.35 3.71 -1.31
N HIS A 80 2.37 3.34 -0.54
CA HIS A 80 3.74 3.82 -0.72
C HIS A 80 4.75 2.69 -0.58
N LEU A 81 5.64 2.57 -1.56
CA LEU A 81 6.78 1.65 -1.52
C LEU A 81 7.94 2.32 -0.82
N THR A 82 8.37 1.79 0.32
CA THR A 82 9.43 2.39 1.15
C THR A 82 10.63 1.45 1.30
N CYS A 83 11.79 2.06 1.55
CA CYS A 83 12.98 1.38 2.03
C CYS A 83 13.19 1.74 3.51
N ALA A 84 13.58 0.78 4.34
CA ALA A 84 13.74 1.01 5.79
C ALA A 84 14.83 2.05 6.12
N THR A 85 15.76 2.31 5.19
CA THR A 85 16.78 3.37 5.31
C THR A 85 16.30 4.73 4.82
N ASP A 86 15.10 4.83 4.25
CA ASP A 86 14.52 6.04 3.64
C ASP A 86 13.48 6.69 4.57
N THR A 87 13.80 6.74 5.87
CA THR A 87 12.94 7.30 6.92
C THR A 87 12.65 8.80 6.73
N GLN A 88 13.49 9.51 5.98
CA GLN A 88 13.25 10.92 5.63
C GLN A 88 12.08 11.07 4.63
N GLN A 89 11.96 10.14 3.68
CA GLN A 89 10.85 10.15 2.73
C GLN A 89 9.52 9.79 3.41
N VAL A 90 9.54 9.00 4.48
CA VAL A 90 8.34 8.68 5.27
C VAL A 90 7.73 9.91 5.92
N GLN A 91 8.53 10.82 6.50
CA GLN A 91 8.01 12.05 7.12
C GLN A 91 7.34 12.95 6.08
N PHE A 92 8.02 13.19 4.96
CA PHE A 92 7.47 14.00 3.88
C PHE A 92 6.15 13.42 3.31
N VAL A 93 6.08 12.10 3.19
CA VAL A 93 4.86 11.41 2.76
C VAL A 93 3.75 11.55 3.79
N LEU A 94 4.06 11.41 5.08
CA LEU A 94 3.09 11.58 6.15
C LEU A 94 2.49 12.99 6.12
N ASP A 95 3.33 14.02 6.02
CA ASP A 95 2.91 15.42 5.91
C ASP A 95 2.03 15.65 4.67
N SER A 96 2.43 15.12 3.51
CA SER A 96 1.66 15.25 2.25
C SER A 96 0.28 14.60 2.32
N VAL A 97 0.20 13.42 2.94
CA VAL A 97 -1.08 12.71 3.10
C VAL A 97 -1.94 13.38 4.17
N LEU A 98 -1.34 13.85 5.27
CA LEU A 98 -2.05 14.64 6.28
C LEU A 98 -2.64 15.89 5.66
N ASP A 99 -1.89 16.65 4.86
CA ASP A 99 -2.39 17.82 4.15
C ASP A 99 -3.54 17.46 3.19
N THR A 100 -3.40 16.38 2.42
CA THR A 100 -4.46 15.89 1.52
C THR A 100 -5.75 15.54 2.28
N ILE A 101 -5.62 14.85 3.41
CA ILE A 101 -6.75 14.47 4.26
C ILE A 101 -7.36 15.72 4.89
N LEU A 102 -6.55 16.62 5.43
CA LEU A 102 -7.00 17.86 6.08
C LEU A 102 -7.73 18.75 5.09
N SER A 103 -7.17 18.93 3.90
CA SER A 103 -7.74 19.71 2.80
C SER A 103 -9.07 19.11 2.31
N SER A 104 -9.17 17.78 2.23
CA SER A 104 -10.43 17.10 1.92
C SER A 104 -11.50 17.29 3.01
N LYS A 105 -11.10 17.30 4.29
CA LYS A 105 -12.02 17.55 5.41
C LYS A 105 -12.46 19.01 5.47
N LEU A 106 -11.56 19.95 5.19
CA LEU A 106 -11.84 21.40 5.15
C LEU A 106 -12.78 21.76 4.00
N LYS A 107 -12.59 21.18 2.80
CA LYS A 107 -13.53 21.31 1.67
C LYS A 107 -14.93 20.78 2.01
N GLY A 108 -15.02 19.69 2.76
CA GLY A 108 -16.30 19.14 3.23
C GLY A 108 -17.05 20.06 4.21
N CYS A 109 -16.35 20.98 4.88
CA CYS A 109 -16.93 21.99 5.77
C CYS A 109 -17.24 23.34 5.08
N GLY A 110 -16.97 23.48 3.77
CA GLY A 110 -17.24 24.72 3.03
C GLY A 110 -16.30 25.89 3.34
N LEU A 111 -15.09 25.60 3.85
CA LEU A 111 -14.09 26.62 4.21
C LEU A 111 -13.13 26.99 3.05
N TYR A 112 -13.55 26.82 1.80
CA TYR A 112 -12.81 27.25 0.60
C TYR A 112 -13.75 27.54 -0.57
#